data_AF-A0A7C4H9B8-F1
#
_entry.id   AF-A0A7C4H9B8-F1
#
_cell.length_a   1.000
_cell.length_b   1.000
_cell.length_c   1.000
_cell.angle_alpha   90.00
_cell.angle_beta   90.00
_cell.angle_gamma   90.00
#
_symmetry.space_group_name_H-M   'P 1'
#
loop_
_entity.id
_entity.type
_entity.pdbx_description
1 polymer ?
#
loop_
_entity_poly.entity_id
_entity_poly.type
_entity_poly.pdbx_seq_one_letter_code
_entity_poly.pdbx_strand_id
1 'polypeptide(L)'
;MSKLNQVKREEVLRFFNLPGFAIEMAKEEDYWKKDWTSDFAKCVFIIVGTYEGAELFDRFAAYKIGFELEKIGLRWMVMTDKYWEEVKDRYLKSPIITIGGPVVNYLSLKLSQKKGLGKNAIGFELTDRLIGFIWGENAYETLKLTKIFIQEYLESYAKIAKDIILRKP
;
A
#
# COMPACT_ATOMS: atom_id res chain seq x y z
N MET A 1 32.02 -12.50 -27.17
CA MET A 1 31.06 -12.92 -26.14
C MET A 1 31.68 -14.05 -25.33
N SER A 2 31.99 -13.83 -24.05
CA SER A 2 32.77 -14.75 -23.23
C SER A 2 31.95 -15.96 -22.78
N LYS A 3 32.63 -17.11 -22.65
CA LYS A 3 32.08 -18.39 -22.17
C LYS A 3 31.44 -18.36 -20.77
N LEU A 4 31.48 -17.22 -20.07
CA LEU A 4 30.79 -17.02 -18.78
C LEU A 4 29.25 -16.93 -18.90
N ASN A 5 28.70 -16.69 -20.09
CA ASN A 5 27.24 -16.57 -20.28
C ASN A 5 26.51 -17.88 -20.59
N GLN A 6 27.22 -18.98 -20.84
CA GLN A 6 26.58 -20.28 -21.12
C GLN A 6 26.31 -21.10 -19.85
N VAL A 7 27.22 -21.05 -18.87
CA VAL A 7 27.11 -21.85 -17.63
C VAL A 7 25.90 -21.42 -16.77
N LYS A 8 25.51 -20.14 -16.79
CA LYS A 8 24.32 -19.67 -16.05
C LYS A 8 22.99 -20.06 -16.67
N ARG A 9 22.91 -20.27 -17.99
CA ARG A 9 21.61 -20.51 -18.65
C ARG A 9 21.12 -21.93 -18.43
N GLU A 10 22.04 -22.91 -18.44
CA GLU A 10 21.70 -24.32 -18.22
C GLU A 10 21.44 -24.64 -16.74
N GLU A 11 22.15 -23.99 -15.80
CA GLU A 11 21.87 -24.11 -14.36
C GLU A 11 20.54 -23.46 -13.97
N VAL A 12 20.22 -22.29 -14.55
CA VAL A 12 18.90 -21.66 -14.43
C VAL A 12 17.83 -22.59 -15.02
N LEU A 13 17.98 -23.09 -16.24
CA LEU A 13 16.98 -23.99 -16.82
C LEU A 13 16.81 -25.31 -16.03
N ARG A 14 17.85 -25.82 -15.37
CA ARG A 14 17.73 -26.96 -14.43
C ARG A 14 16.94 -26.62 -13.17
N PHE A 15 17.10 -25.41 -12.64
CA PHE A 15 16.31 -24.93 -11.50
C PHE A 15 14.82 -24.79 -11.85
N PHE A 16 14.51 -24.40 -13.09
CA PHE A 16 13.14 -24.18 -13.60
C PHE A 16 12.46 -25.46 -14.14
N ASN A 17 13.22 -26.55 -14.37
CA ASN A 17 12.69 -27.85 -14.83
C ASN A 17 12.11 -28.73 -13.69
N LEU A 18 11.89 -28.17 -12.51
CA LEU A 18 11.07 -28.84 -11.50
C LEU A 18 9.61 -28.81 -11.97
N PRO A 19 8.93 -29.95 -12.12
CA PRO A 19 7.54 -30.00 -12.58
C PRO A 19 6.60 -29.11 -11.76
N GLY A 20 6.91 -28.89 -10.47
CA GLY A 20 6.16 -27.97 -9.61
C GLY A 20 6.32 -26.48 -9.97
N PHE A 21 7.53 -26.04 -10.35
CA PHE A 21 7.82 -24.63 -10.64
C PHE A 21 7.24 -24.18 -11.98
N ALA A 22 7.28 -25.03 -13.01
CA ALA A 22 6.66 -24.74 -14.30
C ALA A 22 5.12 -24.64 -14.21
N ILE A 23 4.50 -25.43 -13.32
CA ILE A 23 3.06 -25.35 -13.03
C ILE A 23 2.70 -24.08 -12.26
N GLU A 24 3.54 -23.65 -11.31
CA GLU A 24 3.37 -22.37 -10.61
C GLU A 24 3.52 -21.18 -11.57
N MET A 25 4.53 -21.20 -12.44
CA MET A 25 4.74 -20.16 -13.45
C MET A 25 3.63 -20.08 -14.52
N ALA A 26 3.05 -21.21 -14.93
CA ALA A 26 1.92 -21.20 -15.86
C ALA A 26 0.67 -20.56 -15.23
N LYS A 27 0.42 -20.82 -13.94
CA LYS A 27 -0.61 -20.11 -13.16
C LYS A 27 -0.26 -18.63 -12.95
N GLU A 28 1.02 -18.31 -12.89
CA GLU A 28 1.54 -16.95 -12.79
C GLU A 28 1.36 -16.16 -14.10
N GLU A 29 1.59 -16.76 -15.27
CA GLU A 29 1.33 -16.11 -16.55
C GLU A 29 -0.15 -15.73 -16.72
N ASP A 30 -1.06 -16.62 -16.33
CA ASP A 30 -2.50 -16.34 -16.35
C ASP A 30 -2.91 -15.33 -15.28
N TYR A 31 -2.18 -15.26 -14.16
CA TYR A 31 -2.27 -14.16 -13.20
C TYR A 31 -1.93 -12.86 -13.95
N TRP A 32 -0.71 -12.71 -14.48
CA TRP A 32 -0.23 -11.47 -15.10
C TRP A 32 -1.07 -10.97 -16.29
N LYS A 33 -1.82 -11.85 -16.97
CA LYS A 33 -2.74 -11.52 -18.08
C LYS A 33 -4.12 -10.98 -17.63
N LYS A 34 -4.44 -10.98 -16.33
CA LYS A 34 -5.72 -10.45 -15.83
C LYS A 34 -5.80 -8.93 -15.97
N ASP A 35 -7.03 -8.41 -16.13
CA ASP A 35 -7.27 -6.98 -15.92
C ASP A 35 -7.21 -6.65 -14.43
N TRP A 36 -6.00 -6.36 -13.98
CA TRP A 36 -5.72 -5.94 -12.61
C TRP A 36 -6.41 -4.64 -12.22
N THR A 37 -6.69 -3.77 -13.18
CA THR A 37 -7.11 -2.39 -12.90
C THR A 37 -8.52 -2.32 -12.34
N SER A 38 -9.44 -3.16 -12.83
CA SER A 38 -10.81 -3.30 -12.31
C SER A 38 -10.84 -3.96 -10.93
N ASP A 39 -9.85 -4.79 -10.64
CA ASP A 39 -9.68 -5.48 -9.36
C ASP A 39 -9.26 -4.52 -8.23
N PHE A 40 -8.46 -3.51 -8.56
CA PHE A 40 -7.97 -2.51 -7.61
C PHE A 40 -8.95 -1.39 -7.29
N ALA A 41 -10.01 -1.20 -8.09
CA ALA A 41 -11.02 -0.18 -7.84
C ALA A 41 -11.73 -0.34 -6.47
N LYS A 42 -11.70 -1.56 -5.91
CA LYS A 42 -12.30 -1.92 -4.62
C LYS A 42 -11.28 -2.09 -3.48
N CYS A 43 -10.08 -1.56 -3.65
CA CYS A 43 -9.04 -1.62 -2.63
C CYS A 43 -9.00 -0.35 -1.77
N VAL A 44 -8.53 -0.51 -0.54
CA VAL A 44 -7.94 0.58 0.23
C VAL A 44 -6.49 0.78 -0.25
N PHE A 45 -6.13 1.97 -0.69
CA PHE A 45 -4.73 2.24 -1.07
C PHE A 45 -3.95 2.77 0.13
N ILE A 46 -2.85 2.11 0.47
CA ILE A 46 -1.94 2.53 1.54
C ILE A 46 -0.74 3.21 0.89
N ILE A 47 -0.66 4.53 1.06
CA ILE A 47 0.29 5.41 0.39
C ILE A 47 1.48 5.65 1.33
N VAL A 48 2.66 5.27 0.89
CA VAL A 48 3.92 5.45 1.64
C VAL A 48 4.83 6.46 0.93
N GLY A 49 5.70 7.13 1.70
CA GLY A 49 6.71 8.02 1.15
C GLY A 49 7.81 7.28 0.38
N THR A 50 8.52 8.00 -0.49
CA THR A 50 9.60 7.44 -1.35
C THR A 50 11.02 7.78 -0.84
N TYR A 51 11.21 8.11 0.44
CA TYR A 51 12.47 8.67 0.95
C TYR A 51 13.43 7.63 1.57
N GLU A 52 14.69 7.65 1.10
CA GLU A 52 15.92 6.96 1.54
C GLU A 52 15.82 6.11 2.82
N GLY A 53 15.32 4.88 2.70
CA GLY A 53 15.32 3.89 3.79
C GLY A 53 14.25 4.07 4.87
N ALA A 54 13.71 5.28 5.05
CA ALA A 54 12.54 5.52 5.91
C ALA A 54 11.30 4.78 5.39
N GLU A 55 11.22 4.58 4.06
CA GLU A 55 10.16 3.80 3.42
C GLU A 55 10.06 2.36 3.94
N LEU A 56 11.13 1.76 4.47
CA LEU A 56 11.10 0.38 4.95
C LEU A 56 10.16 0.24 6.15
N PHE A 57 10.23 1.19 7.09
CA PHE A 57 9.37 1.19 8.27
C PHE A 57 7.94 1.57 7.93
N ASP A 58 7.76 2.54 7.03
CA ASP A 58 6.43 2.94 6.55
C ASP A 58 5.76 1.80 5.78
N ARG A 59 6.51 1.04 4.96
CA ARG A 59 6.02 -0.18 4.28
C ARG A 59 5.70 -1.29 5.27
N PHE A 60 6.53 -1.50 6.29
CA PHE A 60 6.22 -2.47 7.34
C PHE A 60 4.90 -2.13 8.06
N ALA A 61 4.72 -0.86 8.43
CA ALA A 61 3.46 -0.35 8.97
C ALA A 61 2.29 -0.57 7.98
N ALA A 62 2.50 -0.27 6.71
CA ALA A 62 1.52 -0.44 5.65
C ALA A 62 1.06 -1.89 5.50
N TYR A 63 2.00 -2.84 5.44
CA TYR A 63 1.69 -4.26 5.37
C TYR A 63 0.97 -4.75 6.61
N LYS A 64 1.37 -4.28 7.79
CA LYS A 64 0.68 -4.65 9.03
C LYS A 64 -0.77 -4.17 9.04
N ILE A 65 -1.04 -2.94 8.63
CA ILE A 65 -2.41 -2.42 8.47
C ILE A 65 -3.17 -3.22 7.41
N GLY A 66 -2.52 -3.50 6.28
CA GLY A 66 -3.08 -4.33 5.21
C GLY A 66 -3.59 -5.68 5.72
N PHE A 67 -2.76 -6.42 6.46
CA PHE A 67 -3.18 -7.70 7.04
C PHE A 67 -4.36 -7.58 8.00
N GLU A 68 -4.47 -6.48 8.76
CA GLU A 68 -5.64 -6.26 9.62
C GLU A 68 -6.89 -5.87 8.81
N LEU A 69 -6.76 -5.13 7.71
CA LEU A 69 -7.86 -4.85 6.78
C LEU A 69 -8.38 -6.14 6.12
N GLU A 70 -7.48 -7.05 5.74
CA GLU A 70 -7.80 -8.35 5.15
C GLU A 70 -8.66 -9.22 6.08
N LYS A 71 -8.33 -9.26 7.37
CA LYS A 71 -9.15 -9.97 8.38
C LYS A 71 -10.57 -9.43 8.46
N ILE A 72 -10.76 -8.16 8.10
CA ILE A 72 -12.04 -7.48 8.08
C ILE A 72 -12.71 -7.61 6.69
N GLY A 73 -12.08 -8.28 5.73
CA GLY A 73 -12.61 -8.54 4.38
C GLY A 73 -12.43 -7.37 3.40
N LEU A 74 -11.50 -6.46 3.67
CA LEU A 74 -11.11 -5.39 2.75
C LEU A 74 -9.84 -5.77 1.99
N ARG A 75 -9.85 -5.59 0.67
CA ARG A 75 -8.63 -5.66 -0.15
C ARG A 75 -7.84 -4.37 0.03
N TRP A 76 -6.52 -4.47 -0.07
CA TRP A 76 -5.62 -3.32 0.07
C TRP A 76 -4.47 -3.41 -0.93
N MET A 77 -3.83 -2.27 -1.19
CA MET A 77 -2.65 -2.19 -2.04
C MET A 77 -1.71 -1.10 -1.51
N VAL A 78 -0.42 -1.42 -1.44
CA VAL A 78 0.61 -0.44 -1.05
C VAL A 78 1.16 0.23 -2.30
N MET A 79 1.36 1.54 -2.23
CA MET A 79 1.86 2.35 -3.33
C MET A 79 2.67 3.53 -2.80
N THR A 80 3.62 4.01 -3.60
CA THR A 80 4.36 5.24 -3.25
C THR A 80 3.53 6.47 -3.54
N ASP A 81 3.74 7.53 -2.77
CA ASP A 81 3.12 8.84 -2.97
C ASP A 81 3.36 9.40 -4.39
N LYS A 82 4.55 9.19 -4.95
CA LYS A 82 4.87 9.57 -6.32
C LYS A 82 3.97 8.88 -7.35
N TYR A 83 3.83 7.56 -7.27
CA TYR A 83 3.00 6.83 -8.23
C TYR A 83 1.51 7.12 -8.00
N TRP A 84 1.10 7.33 -6.74
CA TRP A 84 -0.27 7.72 -6.43
C TRP A 84 -0.70 9.00 -7.14
N GLU A 85 0.14 10.03 -7.15
CA GLU A 85 -0.18 11.30 -7.82
C GLU A 85 -0.44 11.12 -9.33
N GLU A 86 0.18 10.13 -9.97
CA GLU A 86 -0.02 9.81 -11.40
C GLU A 86 -1.33 9.07 -11.67
N VAL A 87 -1.85 8.30 -10.70
CA VAL A 87 -2.99 7.38 -10.91
C VAL A 87 -4.23 7.69 -10.09
N LYS A 88 -4.18 8.63 -9.13
CA LYS A 88 -5.27 8.95 -8.18
C LYS A 88 -6.62 9.26 -8.85
N ASP A 89 -6.60 9.81 -10.07
CA ASP A 89 -7.81 10.17 -10.84
C ASP A 89 -8.55 8.94 -11.37
N ARG A 90 -7.86 7.80 -11.50
CA ARG A 90 -8.49 6.51 -11.84
C ARG A 90 -9.21 5.89 -10.63
N TYR A 91 -8.90 6.36 -9.43
CA TYR A 91 -9.34 5.80 -8.15
C TYR A 91 -9.98 6.87 -7.25
N LEU A 92 -10.69 7.84 -7.82
CA LEU A 92 -11.17 9.06 -7.12
C LEU A 92 -11.93 8.80 -5.82
N LYS A 93 -12.72 7.72 -5.77
CA LYS A 93 -13.54 7.37 -4.59
C LYS A 93 -12.89 6.36 -3.66
N SER A 94 -11.77 5.75 -4.05
CA SER A 94 -11.16 4.68 -3.27
C SER A 94 -10.59 5.24 -1.96
N PRO A 95 -10.91 4.61 -0.81
CA PRO A 95 -10.31 5.00 0.48
C PRO A 95 -8.80 4.89 0.45
N ILE A 96 -8.12 5.81 1.14
CA ILE A 96 -6.66 5.78 1.27
C ILE A 96 -6.19 5.91 2.71
N ILE A 97 -5.02 5.37 2.99
CA ILE A 97 -4.29 5.58 4.24
C ILE A 97 -2.90 6.09 3.87
N THR A 98 -2.52 7.29 4.32
CA THR A 98 -1.15 7.80 4.14
C THR A 98 -0.29 7.47 5.35
N ILE A 99 0.92 6.94 5.11
CA ILE A 99 1.91 6.61 6.12
C ILE A 99 3.23 7.32 5.79
N GLY A 100 3.85 7.87 6.83
CA GLY A 100 5.08 8.65 6.71
C GLY A 100 4.79 10.15 6.75
N GLY A 101 5.68 10.89 7.39
CA GLY A 101 5.47 12.30 7.70
C GLY A 101 5.58 13.23 6.50
N PRO A 102 5.17 14.51 6.66
CA PRO A 102 5.26 15.56 5.62
C PRO A 102 6.63 15.72 4.95
N VAL A 103 7.71 15.35 5.63
CA VAL A 103 9.08 15.44 5.10
C VAL A 103 9.34 14.40 4.00
N VAL A 104 8.69 13.23 4.09
CA VAL A 104 8.99 12.06 3.25
C VAL A 104 7.81 11.64 2.36
N ASN A 105 6.61 12.17 2.63
CA ASN A 105 5.37 11.84 1.92
C ASN A 105 4.61 13.13 1.55
N TYR A 106 4.44 13.34 0.25
CA TYR A 106 3.82 14.54 -0.31
C TYR A 106 2.32 14.65 0.03
N LEU A 107 1.60 13.53 0.12
CA LEU A 107 0.21 13.51 0.53
C LEU A 107 0.06 13.92 1.99
N SER A 108 0.93 13.41 2.86
CA SER A 108 0.99 13.81 4.28
C SER A 108 1.33 15.29 4.44
N LEU A 109 2.20 15.85 3.60
CA LEU A 109 2.52 17.29 3.60
C LEU A 109 1.30 18.15 3.31
N LYS A 110 0.58 17.85 2.22
CA LYS A 110 -0.67 18.55 1.88
C LYS A 110 -1.70 18.46 3.02
N LEU A 111 -1.84 17.28 3.62
CA LEU A 111 -2.79 17.05 4.69
C LEU A 111 -2.40 17.85 5.95
N SER A 112 -1.13 17.83 6.33
CA SER A 112 -0.60 18.59 7.46
C SER A 112 -0.83 20.09 7.30
N GLN A 113 -0.53 20.64 6.12
CA GLN A 113 -0.76 22.06 5.83
C GLN A 113 -2.26 22.44 5.86
N LYS A 114 -3.11 21.61 5.24
CA LYS A 114 -4.57 21.85 5.17
C LYS A 114 -5.22 21.81 6.55
N LYS A 115 -4.72 20.96 7.45
CA LYS A 115 -5.36 20.63 8.73
C LYS A 115 -4.63 21.18 9.95
N GLY A 116 -3.46 21.78 9.78
CA GLY A 116 -2.61 22.20 10.90
C GLY A 116 -2.12 21.02 11.74
N LEU A 117 -1.93 19.83 11.14
CA LEU A 117 -1.46 18.66 11.87
C LEU A 117 0.03 18.77 12.16
N GLY A 118 0.40 18.47 13.40
CA GLY A 118 1.77 18.59 13.89
C GLY A 118 2.71 17.48 13.43
N LYS A 119 3.86 17.42 14.11
CA LYS A 119 4.95 16.45 13.83
C LYS A 119 4.52 14.98 14.00
N ASN A 120 3.54 14.74 14.87
CA ASN A 120 2.93 13.44 15.09
C ASN A 120 1.43 13.57 14.76
N ALA A 121 0.91 12.70 13.90
CA ALA A 121 -0.51 12.69 13.60
C ALA A 121 -1.02 11.27 13.36
N ILE A 122 -2.26 11.06 13.77
CA ILE A 122 -2.98 9.81 13.63
C ILE A 122 -4.47 10.11 13.53
N GLY A 123 -5.17 9.40 12.67
CA GLY A 123 -6.62 9.46 12.57
C GLY A 123 -7.11 9.22 11.16
N PHE A 124 -8.38 9.53 10.94
CA PHE A 124 -8.94 9.54 9.60
C PHE A 124 -10.05 10.59 9.50
N GLU A 125 -10.34 10.98 8.27
CA GLU A 125 -11.45 11.87 7.97
C GLU A 125 -12.13 11.50 6.66
N LEU A 126 -13.41 11.83 6.56
CA LEU A 126 -14.16 11.76 5.33
C LEU A 126 -14.34 13.18 4.81
N THR A 127 -13.74 13.48 3.65
CA THR A 127 -13.97 14.73 2.93
C THR A 127 -14.58 14.42 1.56
N ASP A 128 -13.85 14.66 0.47
CA ASP A 128 -14.16 14.14 -0.86
C ASP A 128 -13.82 12.64 -0.98
N ARG A 129 -12.90 12.18 -0.15
CA ARG A 129 -12.43 10.80 0.00
C ARG A 129 -12.25 10.48 1.48
N LEU A 130 -12.36 9.20 1.82
CA LEU A 130 -11.92 8.70 3.13
C LEU A 130 -10.38 8.63 3.16
N ILE A 131 -9.76 9.41 4.03
CA ILE A 131 -8.31 9.51 4.19
C ILE A 131 -7.94 9.17 5.64
N GLY A 132 -7.26 8.04 5.83
CA GLY A 132 -6.52 7.72 7.04
C GLY A 132 -5.12 8.31 6.97
N PHE A 133 -4.55 8.68 8.11
CA PHE A 133 -3.21 9.25 8.18
C PHE A 133 -2.47 8.80 9.44
N ILE A 134 -1.18 8.48 9.28
CA ILE A 134 -0.32 7.99 10.35
C ILE A 134 1.12 8.48 10.09
N TRP A 135 1.65 9.33 10.98
CA TRP A 135 3.07 9.66 10.96
C TRP A 135 3.57 10.14 12.32
N GLY A 136 4.82 9.82 12.62
CA GLY A 136 5.57 10.42 13.71
C GLY A 136 6.74 11.27 13.21
N GLU A 137 7.38 11.97 14.14
CA GLU A 137 8.62 12.73 13.92
C GLU A 137 9.78 11.82 13.45
N ASN A 138 9.71 10.52 13.77
CA ASN A 138 10.66 9.51 13.35
C ASN A 138 9.97 8.14 13.13
N ALA A 139 10.71 7.17 12.59
CA ALA A 139 10.18 5.84 12.28
C ALA A 139 9.60 5.11 13.50
N TYR A 140 10.22 5.24 14.68
CA TYR A 140 9.72 4.61 15.91
C TYR A 140 8.35 5.16 16.30
N GLU A 141 8.19 6.49 16.29
CA GLU A 141 6.89 7.13 16.57
C GLU A 141 5.85 6.78 15.50
N THR A 142 6.23 6.70 14.22
CA THR A 142 5.32 6.21 13.17
C THR A 142 4.82 4.80 13.48
N LEU A 143 5.71 3.85 13.83
CA LEU A 143 5.31 2.48 14.18
C LEU A 143 4.42 2.41 15.42
N LYS A 144 4.71 3.23 16.43
CA LYS A 144 3.89 3.35 17.65
C LYS A 144 2.49 3.89 17.32
N LEU A 145 2.41 4.92 16.49
CA LEU A 145 1.13 5.47 16.03
C LEU A 145 0.40 4.48 15.12
N THR A 146 1.10 3.69 14.29
CA THR A 146 0.50 2.59 13.53
C THR A 146 -0.19 1.59 14.45
N LYS A 147 0.47 1.20 15.55
CA LYS A 147 -0.14 0.31 16.55
C LYS A 147 -1.43 0.92 17.13
N ILE A 148 -1.39 2.20 17.51
CA ILE A 148 -2.56 2.92 18.02
C ILE A 148 -3.66 2.98 16.95
N PHE A 149 -3.31 3.19 15.68
CA PHE A 149 -4.27 3.31 14.59
C PHE A 149 -5.04 2.00 14.42
N ILE A 150 -4.31 0.88 14.43
CA ILE A 150 -4.89 -0.47 14.37
C ILE A 150 -5.83 -0.71 15.56
N GLN A 151 -5.44 -0.30 16.76
CA GLN A 151 -6.19 -0.58 17.98
C GLN A 151 -7.43 0.29 18.15
N GLU A 152 -7.37 1.56 17.75
CA GLU A 152 -8.39 2.55 18.11
C GLU A 152 -9.18 3.10 16.92
N TYR A 153 -8.60 3.10 15.71
CA TYR A 153 -9.17 3.80 14.55
C TYR A 153 -9.57 2.86 13.41
N LEU A 154 -8.86 1.75 13.23
CA LEU A 154 -8.98 0.90 12.05
C LEU A 154 -10.37 0.31 11.86
N GLU A 155 -11.05 -0.11 12.94
CA GLU A 155 -12.40 -0.67 12.84
C GLU A 155 -13.39 0.37 12.30
N SER A 156 -13.37 1.59 12.85
CA SER A 156 -14.23 2.68 12.42
C SER A 156 -13.91 3.11 10.99
N TYR A 157 -12.62 3.21 10.65
CA TYR A 157 -12.17 3.47 9.28
C TYR A 157 -12.68 2.40 8.32
N ALA A 158 -12.49 1.12 8.65
CA ALA A 158 -12.85 -0.02 7.81
C ALA A 158 -14.36 -0.10 7.56
N LYS A 159 -15.18 0.24 8.56
CA LYS A 159 -16.64 0.32 8.41
C LYS A 159 -17.03 1.32 7.33
N ILE A 160 -16.48 2.54 7.38
CA ILE A 160 -16.77 3.59 6.39
C ILE A 160 -16.20 3.21 5.02
N ALA A 161 -14.99 2.64 5.00
CA ALA A 161 -14.34 2.18 3.77
C ALA A 161 -15.19 1.13 3.03
N LYS A 162 -15.75 0.16 3.76
CA LYS A 162 -16.68 -0.84 3.20
C LYS A 162 -17.90 -0.20 2.56
N ASP A 163 -18.53 0.75 3.24
CA ASP A 163 -19.71 1.44 2.71
C ASP A 163 -19.38 2.18 1.42
N ILE A 164 -18.21 2.81 1.33
CA ILE A 164 -17.75 3.50 0.11
C ILE A 164 -17.52 2.50 -1.03
N ILE A 165 -16.86 1.37 -0.75
CA ILE A 165 -16.46 0.38 -1.77
C ILE A 165 -17.67 -0.43 -2.28
N LEU A 166 -18.64 -0.71 -1.41
CA LEU A 166 -19.82 -1.52 -1.75
C LEU A 166 -20.94 -0.71 -2.41
N ARG A 167 -20.97 0.62 -2.23
CA ARG A 167 -21.86 1.49 -2.99
C ARG A 167 -21.45 1.46 -4.46
N LYS A 168 -22.18 0.68 -5.26
CA LYS A 168 -22.07 0.75 -6.72
C LYS A 168 -22.33 2.20 -7.17
N PRO A 169 -21.56 2.72 -8.15
CA PRO A 169 -21.86 4.01 -8.75
C PRO A 169 -23.27 4.04 -9.34
#